data_AF-A0A6C2DRE4-F1
#
_entry.id   AF-A0A6C2DRE4-F1
#
_cell.length_a   1.000
_cell.length_b   1.000
_cell.length_c   1.000
_cell.angle_alpha   90.00
_cell.angle_beta   90.00
_cell.angle_gamma   90.00
#
_symmetry.space_group_name_H-M   'P 1'
#
loop_
_entity.id
_entity.type
_entity.pdbx_description
1 polymer ?
#
loop_
_entity_poly.entity_id
_entity_poly.type
_entity_poly.pdbx_seq_one_letter_code
_entity_poly.pdbx_strand_id
1 'polypeptide(L)'
;MKNWSAQNKFLCIAVIALALVSISAITVIALSPQTTSSQIDPSAQSQQCSAMTDSLSKSDSLQFHPIKILAEPWRGEHHVYAIFALPLQYQKIYHRSQLLVKGNDTPWQITPTDGRKYGVAIPQGHFLVIGFFRTRLALWYWANGRFGDLQQPCNWTLHLFPK
;
A
#
# COMPACT_ATOMS: atom_id res chain seq x y z
N MET A 1 33.08 -54.34 12.14
CA MET A 1 32.98 -53.01 12.80
C MET A 1 34.32 -52.33 12.55
N LYS A 2 34.35 -51.30 11.70
CA LYS A 2 35.58 -50.68 11.20
C LYS A 2 35.45 -49.16 11.30
N ASN A 3 36.46 -48.58 11.94
CA ASN A 3 36.39 -47.34 12.68
C ASN A 3 36.83 -46.23 11.72
N TRP A 4 35.93 -45.31 11.35
CA TRP A 4 36.26 -44.24 10.41
C TRP A 4 36.81 -43.04 11.15
N SER A 5 38.14 -42.96 11.14
CA SER A 5 38.97 -41.93 11.74
C SER A 5 38.80 -40.58 11.05
N ALA A 6 38.77 -39.55 11.88
CA ALA A 6 38.63 -38.12 11.60
C ALA A 6 39.78 -37.55 10.74
N GLN A 7 39.76 -37.80 9.42
CA GLN A 7 40.76 -37.21 8.50
C GLN A 7 40.20 -36.26 7.42
N ASN A 8 38.89 -36.03 7.34
CA ASN A 8 38.30 -35.14 6.32
C ASN A 8 37.92 -33.73 6.81
N LYS A 9 38.39 -33.30 7.98
CA LYS A 9 38.03 -31.98 8.55
C LYS A 9 39.13 -30.91 8.47
N PHE A 10 40.32 -31.25 8.00
CA PHE A 10 41.49 -30.33 8.03
C PHE A 10 41.90 -29.75 6.67
N LEU A 11 41.23 -30.12 5.57
CA LEU A 11 41.64 -29.70 4.21
C LEU A 11 40.83 -28.53 3.62
N CYS A 12 39.90 -27.92 4.37
CA CYS A 12 39.16 -26.74 3.91
C CYS A 12 39.55 -25.42 4.59
N ILE A 13 40.55 -25.41 5.48
CA ILE A 13 40.96 -24.19 6.21
C ILE A 13 42.12 -23.46 5.48
N ALA A 14 42.74 -24.05 4.46
CA ALA A 14 43.91 -23.51 3.76
C ALA A 14 43.61 -22.66 2.50
N VAL A 15 42.45 -21.99 2.43
CA VAL A 15 42.15 -21.01 1.34
C VAL A 15 41.96 -19.58 1.87
N ILE A 16 41.97 -19.37 3.19
CA ILE A 16 41.86 -18.04 3.81
C ILE A 16 43.24 -17.57 4.28
N ALA A 17 44.18 -17.45 3.36
CA ALA A 17 45.43 -16.75 3.59
C ALA A 17 46.07 -16.39 2.23
N LEU A 18 45.86 -15.14 1.79
CA LEU A 18 46.65 -14.35 0.83
C LEU A 18 45.76 -13.66 -0.23
N ALA A 19 45.18 -12.52 0.17
CA ALA A 19 44.93 -11.39 -0.72
C ALA A 19 44.67 -10.14 0.12
N LEU A 20 45.73 -9.56 0.68
CA LEU A 20 45.75 -8.18 1.15
C LEU A 20 46.94 -7.47 0.50
N VAL A 21 46.81 -6.14 0.40
CA VAL A 21 47.75 -5.12 -0.11
C VAL A 21 47.53 -4.79 -1.59
N SER A 22 47.24 -3.57 -2.05
CA SER A 22 46.87 -2.26 -1.48
C SER A 22 46.81 -1.29 -2.67
N ILE A 23 45.82 -0.38 -2.78
CA ILE A 23 46.06 1.03 -3.17
C ILE A 23 44.98 1.89 -2.53
N SER A 24 45.41 2.64 -1.51
CA SER A 24 44.74 3.78 -0.92
C SER A 24 44.96 5.02 -1.78
N ALA A 25 43.88 5.65 -2.25
CA ALA A 25 43.88 7.06 -2.63
C ALA A 25 42.85 7.78 -1.75
N ILE A 26 43.36 8.48 -0.74
CA ILE A 26 42.58 9.33 0.16
C ILE A 26 42.49 10.71 -0.51
N THR A 27 41.34 11.04 -1.08
CA THR A 27 40.99 12.43 -1.38
C THR A 27 40.18 12.98 -0.20
N VAL A 28 40.81 13.85 0.58
CA VAL A 28 40.17 14.65 1.61
C VAL A 28 39.32 15.71 0.91
N ILE A 29 38.00 15.54 0.88
CA ILE A 29 37.06 16.62 0.59
C ILE A 29 36.39 17.02 1.90
N ALA A 30 36.42 18.32 2.12
CA ALA A 30 36.12 19.01 3.36
C ALA A 30 34.75 18.69 3.97
N LEU A 31 34.76 18.72 5.30
CA LEU A 31 33.65 18.76 6.22
C LEU A 31 32.49 19.65 5.73
N SER A 32 31.29 19.09 5.65
CA SER A 32 30.04 19.83 5.80
C SER A 32 29.09 18.95 6.60
N PRO A 33 28.68 19.34 7.82
CA PRO A 33 27.68 18.59 8.57
C PRO A 33 26.31 18.89 7.96
N GLN A 34 25.82 18.02 7.07
CA GLN A 34 24.39 17.99 6.78
C GLN A 34 23.75 17.08 7.82
N THR A 35 23.20 17.72 8.85
CA THR A 35 22.17 17.17 9.70
C THR A 35 21.02 16.77 8.80
N THR A 36 20.92 15.48 8.42
CA THR A 36 19.70 14.95 7.81
C THR A 36 18.66 14.84 8.91
N SER A 37 18.05 15.99 9.24
CA SER A 37 16.72 16.04 9.82
C SER A 37 15.79 15.42 8.78
N SER A 38 15.49 14.15 8.94
CA SER A 38 14.40 13.50 8.22
C SER A 38 13.08 14.08 8.73
N GLN A 39 12.78 15.32 8.32
CA GLN A 39 11.42 15.81 8.22
C GLN A 39 10.76 14.96 7.13
N ILE A 40 9.90 14.04 7.55
CA ILE A 40 8.94 13.39 6.65
C ILE A 40 7.95 14.49 6.27
N ASP A 41 8.17 15.08 5.10
CA ASP A 41 7.23 15.95 4.42
C ASP A 41 5.86 15.25 4.28
N PRO A 42 4.71 15.92 4.53
CA PRO A 42 3.38 15.33 4.36
C PRO A 42 2.97 15.13 2.89
N SER A 43 3.84 15.38 1.92
CA SER A 43 3.55 15.21 0.50
C SER A 43 3.85 13.78 0.02
N ALA A 44 3.18 12.79 0.59
CA ALA A 44 3.08 11.48 -0.04
C ALA A 44 2.19 11.64 -1.29
N GLN A 45 2.89 11.77 -2.42
CA GLN A 45 2.40 11.97 -3.77
C GLN A 45 1.09 11.22 -4.06
N SER A 46 0.05 12.00 -4.37
CA SER A 46 -1.13 11.52 -5.08
C SER A 46 -0.67 10.94 -6.42
N GLN A 47 -0.55 9.62 -6.52
CA GLN A 47 -0.65 8.98 -7.83
C GLN A 47 -2.02 9.36 -8.37
N GLN A 48 -2.02 10.33 -9.28
CA GLN A 48 -3.23 10.82 -9.92
C GLN A 48 -3.75 9.69 -10.81
N CYS A 49 -4.57 8.81 -10.25
CA CYS A 49 -5.51 8.03 -11.02
C CYS A 49 -6.31 9.04 -11.85
N SER A 50 -6.71 8.70 -13.09
CA SER A 50 -7.59 9.57 -13.88
C SER A 50 -8.59 10.23 -12.96
N ALA A 51 -8.54 11.57 -12.93
CA ALA A 51 -9.17 12.41 -11.92
C ALA A 51 -10.61 11.96 -11.69
N MET A 52 -11.17 12.21 -10.49
CA MET A 52 -12.59 12.01 -10.20
C MET A 52 -13.43 12.54 -11.37
N THR A 53 -13.84 11.66 -12.27
CA THR A 53 -14.73 12.01 -13.35
C THR A 53 -16.07 11.47 -12.92
N ASP A 54 -17.03 12.36 -12.70
CA ASP A 54 -18.46 12.07 -12.94
C ASP A 54 -18.67 11.80 -14.45
N SER A 55 -17.84 10.93 -15.01
CA SER A 55 -18.04 10.38 -16.34
C SER A 55 -18.95 9.20 -16.12
N LEU A 56 -20.20 9.37 -16.53
CA LEU A 56 -21.08 8.25 -16.78
C LEU A 56 -20.41 7.41 -17.87
N SER A 57 -19.59 6.46 -17.44
CA SER A 57 -19.01 5.47 -18.34
C SER A 57 -20.15 4.69 -19.01
N LYS A 58 -19.86 3.99 -20.11
CA LYS A 58 -20.83 3.17 -20.88
C LYS A 58 -21.66 2.18 -20.01
N SER A 59 -21.32 2.03 -18.72
CA SER A 59 -21.89 1.15 -17.71
C SER A 59 -22.88 1.80 -16.72
N ASP A 60 -23.43 3.00 -16.97
CA ASP A 60 -24.42 3.68 -16.10
C ASP A 60 -23.95 3.95 -14.65
N SER A 61 -22.65 3.83 -14.37
CA SER A 61 -22.06 4.04 -13.04
C SER A 61 -21.05 5.18 -13.01
N LEU A 62 -21.02 5.88 -11.89
CA LEU A 62 -20.02 6.88 -11.54
C LEU A 62 -18.86 6.20 -10.81
N GLN A 63 -17.62 6.60 -11.11
CA GLN A 63 -16.43 5.96 -10.58
C GLN A 63 -15.65 6.90 -9.68
N PHE A 64 -15.36 6.46 -8.45
CA PHE A 64 -14.59 7.21 -7.47
C PHE A 64 -13.33 6.44 -7.09
N HIS A 65 -12.23 7.18 -6.96
CA HIS A 65 -10.96 6.69 -6.43
C HIS A 65 -10.79 7.13 -4.96
N PRO A 66 -10.06 6.38 -4.15
CA PRO A 66 -9.92 6.70 -2.74
C PRO A 66 -9.03 7.92 -2.52
N ILE A 67 -9.39 8.72 -1.52
CA ILE A 67 -8.56 9.83 -1.03
C ILE A 67 -7.53 9.36 0.01
N LYS A 68 -7.71 8.16 0.56
CA LYS A 68 -6.75 7.50 1.46
C LYS A 68 -6.87 5.99 1.33
N ILE A 69 -5.72 5.32 1.38
CA ILE A 69 -5.60 3.88 1.55
C ILE A 69 -4.72 3.60 2.76
N LEU A 70 -5.06 2.54 3.50
CA LEU A 70 -4.13 1.86 4.38
C LEU A 70 -4.13 0.39 4.00
N ALA A 71 -2.96 -0.14 3.66
CA ALA A 71 -2.75 -1.55 3.36
C ALA A 71 -1.42 -1.98 3.98
N GLU A 72 -1.48 -2.37 5.26
CA GLU A 72 -0.33 -2.77 6.05
C GLU A 72 -0.44 -4.24 6.48
N PRO A 73 0.69 -4.95 6.61
CA PRO A 73 0.72 -6.27 7.24
C PRO A 73 0.15 -6.23 8.66
N TRP A 74 -0.61 -7.25 9.05
CA TRP A 74 -1.26 -7.29 10.36
C TRP A 74 -0.30 -7.15 11.53
N ARG A 75 -0.56 -6.14 12.36
CA ARG A 75 0.04 -5.94 13.70
C ARG A 75 -1.02 -5.73 14.79
N GLY A 76 -2.26 -6.17 14.56
CA GLY A 76 -3.41 -5.90 15.44
C GLY A 76 -4.72 -5.77 14.66
N GLU A 77 -5.38 -4.60 14.77
CA GLU A 77 -6.62 -4.29 14.02
C GLU A 77 -6.47 -4.47 12.50
N HIS A 78 -7.59 -4.62 11.80
CA HIS A 78 -7.61 -4.84 10.35
C HIS A 78 -7.21 -3.57 9.56
N HIS A 79 -5.95 -3.49 9.15
CA HIS A 79 -5.34 -2.34 8.45
C HIS A 79 -5.34 -2.48 6.92
N VAL A 80 -6.46 -2.94 6.35
CA VAL A 80 -6.64 -2.97 4.90
C VAL A 80 -7.97 -2.32 4.53
N TYR A 81 -7.94 -1.05 4.16
CA TYR A 81 -9.13 -0.27 3.82
C TYR A 81 -8.81 0.88 2.87
N ALA A 82 -9.87 1.37 2.22
CA ALA A 82 -9.84 2.56 1.39
C ALA A 82 -10.95 3.53 1.82
N ILE A 83 -10.65 4.83 1.84
CA ILE A 83 -11.58 5.91 2.18
C ILE A 83 -11.82 6.74 0.93
N PHE A 84 -13.09 7.01 0.64
CA PHE A 84 -13.54 7.78 -0.51
C PHE A 84 -14.27 9.03 -0.03
N ALA A 85 -14.09 10.12 -0.77
CA ALA A 85 -14.92 11.31 -0.62
C ALA A 85 -15.97 11.30 -1.74
N LEU A 86 -17.24 11.29 -1.35
CA LEU A 86 -18.37 11.34 -2.27
C LEU A 86 -19.08 12.69 -2.15
N PRO A 87 -19.51 13.31 -3.27
CA PRO A 87 -20.31 14.52 -3.23
C PRO A 87 -21.58 14.36 -2.38
N LEU A 88 -21.96 15.38 -1.61
CA LEU A 88 -23.12 15.33 -0.70
C LEU A 88 -24.44 14.99 -1.42
N GLN A 89 -24.57 15.30 -2.70
CA GLN A 89 -25.75 14.94 -3.51
C GLN A 89 -26.02 13.43 -3.53
N TYR A 90 -25.00 12.60 -3.30
CA TYR A 90 -25.12 11.14 -3.29
C TYR A 90 -25.31 10.53 -1.89
N GLN A 91 -25.40 11.35 -0.84
CA GLN A 91 -25.48 10.88 0.55
C GLN A 91 -26.70 10.00 0.83
N LYS A 92 -27.80 10.12 0.09
CA LYS A 92 -28.98 9.27 0.28
C LYS A 92 -28.91 7.95 -0.48
N ILE A 93 -28.01 7.85 -1.46
CA ILE A 93 -27.91 6.70 -2.37
C ILE A 93 -26.58 5.94 -2.29
N TYR A 94 -25.70 6.31 -1.35
CA TYR A 94 -24.38 5.67 -1.18
C TYR A 94 -24.45 4.14 -1.03
N HIS A 95 -25.54 3.62 -0.47
CA HIS A 95 -25.76 2.18 -0.27
C HIS A 95 -25.84 1.39 -1.59
N ARG A 96 -26.08 2.08 -2.71
CA ARG A 96 -26.06 1.48 -4.05
C ARG A 96 -24.64 1.32 -4.60
N SER A 97 -23.62 1.78 -3.89
CA SER A 97 -22.26 1.69 -4.37
C SER A 97 -21.65 0.30 -4.19
N GLN A 98 -20.73 -0.04 -5.08
CA GLN A 98 -20.00 -1.29 -5.10
C GLN A 98 -18.51 -0.98 -5.18
N LEU A 99 -17.76 -1.40 -4.16
CA LEU A 99 -16.31 -1.29 -4.17
C LEU A 99 -15.72 -2.48 -4.91
N LEU A 100 -14.78 -2.21 -5.83
CA LEU A 100 -13.99 -3.21 -6.54
C LEU A 100 -12.51 -2.95 -6.31
N VAL A 101 -11.74 -4.04 -6.29
CA VAL A 101 -10.28 -4.01 -6.14
C VAL A 101 -9.68 -4.86 -7.25
N LYS A 102 -8.67 -4.33 -7.95
CA LYS A 102 -8.05 -4.96 -9.11
C LYS A 102 -7.69 -6.43 -8.85
N GLY A 103 -8.22 -7.31 -9.70
CA GLY A 103 -8.00 -8.76 -9.59
C GLY A 103 -8.87 -9.43 -8.53
N ASN A 104 -9.96 -8.78 -8.12
CA ASN A 104 -11.10 -9.39 -7.49
C ASN A 104 -12.39 -8.71 -7.97
N ASP A 105 -13.28 -9.50 -8.56
CA ASP A 105 -14.55 -9.03 -9.12
C ASP A 105 -15.72 -9.13 -8.14
N THR A 106 -15.47 -9.57 -6.90
CA THR A 106 -16.51 -9.62 -5.86
C THR A 106 -16.72 -8.21 -5.29
N PRO A 107 -17.90 -7.59 -5.48
CA PRO A 107 -18.16 -6.26 -4.94
C PRO A 107 -18.29 -6.29 -3.42
N TRP A 108 -17.84 -5.22 -2.78
CA TRP A 108 -17.95 -5.02 -1.33
C TRP A 108 -18.83 -3.82 -0.99
N GLN A 109 -19.42 -3.88 0.19
CA GLN A 109 -20.13 -2.75 0.77
C GLN A 109 -19.16 -1.77 1.41
N ILE A 110 -19.61 -0.52 1.46
CA ILE A 110 -18.95 0.60 2.11
C ILE A 110 -19.84 1.17 3.21
N THR A 111 -19.24 1.81 4.20
CA THR A 111 -19.93 2.38 5.35
C THR A 111 -19.58 3.86 5.48
N PRO A 112 -20.54 4.74 5.83
CA PRO A 112 -20.22 6.13 6.15
C PRO A 112 -19.23 6.22 7.33
N THR A 113 -18.34 7.20 7.29
CA THR A 113 -17.37 7.46 8.36
C THR A 113 -17.21 8.96 8.56
N ASP A 114 -16.83 9.37 9.77
CA ASP A 114 -16.48 10.77 10.08
C ASP A 114 -15.00 11.08 9.78
N GLY A 115 -14.22 10.06 9.40
CA GLY A 115 -12.79 10.17 9.08
C GLY A 115 -11.87 10.37 10.29
N ARG A 116 -12.39 10.64 11.50
CA ARG A 116 -11.60 11.03 12.67
C ARG A 116 -10.66 9.92 13.13
N LYS A 117 -11.17 8.69 13.28
CA LYS A 117 -10.36 7.50 13.65
C LYS A 117 -9.22 7.25 12.65
N TYR A 118 -9.38 7.68 11.41
CA TYR A 118 -8.46 7.39 10.31
C TYR A 118 -7.59 8.58 9.94
N GLY A 119 -7.67 9.71 10.66
CA GLY A 119 -6.90 10.92 10.36
C GLY A 119 -7.19 11.49 8.98
N VAL A 120 -8.46 11.50 8.55
CA VAL A 120 -8.90 12.07 7.28
C VAL A 120 -9.87 13.20 7.55
N ALA A 121 -9.57 14.39 7.02
CA ALA A 121 -10.48 15.52 7.02
C ALA A 121 -11.50 15.38 5.89
N ILE A 122 -12.76 15.75 6.16
CA ILE A 122 -13.83 15.71 5.16
C ILE A 122 -13.63 16.90 4.19
N PRO A 123 -13.47 16.66 2.88
CA PRO A 123 -13.43 17.74 1.90
C PRO A 123 -14.74 18.53 1.87
N GLN A 124 -14.67 19.83 1.58
CA GLN A 124 -15.86 20.66 1.48
C GLN A 124 -16.83 20.10 0.42
N GLY A 125 -18.12 20.05 0.73
CA GLY A 125 -19.16 19.54 -0.19
C GLY A 125 -19.19 18.02 -0.35
N HIS A 126 -18.42 17.28 0.46
CA HIS A 126 -18.35 15.81 0.40
C HIS A 126 -18.71 15.17 1.74
N PHE A 127 -19.01 13.87 1.72
CA PHE A 127 -19.03 13.00 2.89
C PHE A 127 -18.07 11.83 2.67
N LEU A 128 -17.63 11.20 3.76
CA LEU A 128 -16.68 10.11 3.68
C LEU A 128 -17.37 8.76 3.81
N VAL A 129 -16.85 7.81 3.03
CA VAL A 129 -17.18 6.39 3.14
C VAL A 129 -15.91 5.57 3.21
N ILE A 130 -15.96 4.46 3.93
CA ILE A 130 -14.86 3.53 4.10
C ILE A 130 -15.26 2.14 3.61
N GLY A 131 -14.36 1.48 2.88
CA GLY A 131 -14.48 0.08 2.51
C GLY A 131 -13.34 -0.72 3.09
N PHE A 132 -13.67 -1.73 3.89
CA PHE A 132 -12.69 -2.68 4.41
C PHE A 132 -12.50 -3.83 3.44
N PHE A 133 -11.24 -4.15 3.14
CA PHE A 133 -10.94 -5.39 2.44
C PHE A 133 -11.21 -6.59 3.35
N ARG A 134 -11.48 -7.76 2.80
CA ARG A 134 -11.66 -8.94 3.65
C ARG A 134 -10.31 -9.50 4.08
N THR A 135 -10.15 -9.81 5.37
CA THR A 135 -8.93 -10.40 5.93
C THR A 135 -8.42 -11.59 5.13
N ARG A 136 -9.32 -12.55 4.83
CA ARG A 136 -8.97 -13.76 4.05
C ARG A 136 -8.39 -13.43 2.69
N LEU A 137 -8.85 -12.35 2.06
CA LEU A 137 -8.38 -11.95 0.74
C LEU A 137 -7.10 -11.15 0.82
N ALA A 138 -6.91 -10.27 1.81
CA ALA A 138 -5.62 -9.61 1.96
C ALA A 138 -4.50 -10.62 2.27
N LEU A 139 -4.79 -11.67 3.05
CA LEU A 139 -3.87 -12.79 3.23
C LEU A 139 -3.58 -13.53 1.92
N TRP A 140 -4.61 -13.76 1.09
CA TRP A 140 -4.42 -14.37 -0.22
C TRP A 140 -3.58 -13.49 -1.16
N TYR A 141 -3.80 -12.17 -1.18
CA TYR A 141 -2.97 -11.22 -1.93
C TYR A 141 -1.53 -11.24 -1.45
N TRP A 142 -1.32 -11.30 -0.14
CA TRP A 142 0.02 -11.44 0.46
C TRP A 142 0.71 -12.73 0.05
N ALA A 143 0.03 -13.88 0.18
CA ALA A 143 0.57 -15.18 -0.18
C ALA A 143 0.94 -15.30 -1.67
N ASN A 144 0.26 -14.55 -2.55
CA ASN A 144 0.53 -14.54 -3.99
C ASN A 144 1.46 -13.40 -4.43
N GLY A 145 2.07 -12.66 -3.51
CA GLY A 145 2.96 -11.52 -3.85
C GLY A 145 2.24 -10.31 -4.45
N ARG A 146 0.91 -10.27 -4.36
CA ARG A 146 0.05 -9.20 -4.89
C ARG A 146 -0.33 -8.15 -3.86
N PHE A 147 0.21 -8.20 -2.64
CA PHE A 147 -0.13 -7.23 -1.59
C PHE A 147 0.12 -5.77 -2.00
N GLY A 148 1.15 -5.54 -2.83
CA GLY A 148 1.42 -4.21 -3.41
C GLY A 148 0.27 -3.65 -4.25
N ASP A 149 -0.59 -4.50 -4.83
CA ASP A 149 -1.78 -4.05 -5.56
C ASP A 149 -2.73 -3.29 -4.61
N LEU A 150 -2.82 -3.71 -3.35
CA LEU A 150 -3.70 -3.09 -2.35
C LEU A 150 -3.20 -1.71 -1.92
N GLN A 151 -1.92 -1.41 -2.10
CA GLN A 151 -1.30 -0.14 -1.73
C GLN A 151 -1.49 0.94 -2.79
N GLN A 152 -1.91 0.58 -4.01
CA GLN A 152 -2.06 1.51 -5.13
C GLN A 152 -3.50 2.07 -5.19
N PRO A 153 -3.70 3.40 -5.08
CA PRO A 153 -5.02 4.03 -5.18
C PRO A 153 -5.83 3.65 -6.40
N CYS A 154 -5.18 3.53 -7.56
CA CYS A 154 -5.86 3.27 -8.83
C CYS A 154 -6.36 1.84 -8.99
N ASN A 155 -5.97 0.94 -8.07
CA ASN A 155 -6.48 -0.42 -8.04
C ASN A 155 -7.80 -0.53 -7.26
N TRP A 156 -8.27 0.55 -6.65
CA TRP A 156 -9.52 0.60 -5.91
C TRP A 156 -10.51 1.51 -6.65
N THR A 157 -11.67 0.97 -6.99
CA THR A 157 -12.71 1.73 -7.69
C THR A 157 -14.03 1.55 -6.97
N LEU A 158 -14.62 2.66 -6.55
CA LEU A 158 -15.97 2.67 -6.01
C LEU A 158 -16.94 3.07 -7.11
N HIS A 159 -17.79 2.13 -7.52
CA HIS A 159 -18.86 2.35 -8.49
C HIS A 159 -20.12 2.78 -7.78
N LEU A 160 -20.69 3.93 -8.13
CA LEU A 160 -22.01 4.37 -7.64
C LEU A 160 -23.02 4.31 -8.79
N PHE A 161 -24.19 3.73 -8.51
CA PHE A 161 -25.28 3.59 -9.47
C PHE A 161 -26.39 4.60 -9.11
N PRO A 162 -26.48 5.74 -9.81
CA PRO A 162 -27.42 6.81 -9.48
C PRO A 162 -28.87 6.53 -9.91
N LYS A 163 -29.09 5.62 -10.86
CA LYS A 163 -30.41 5.22 -11.35
C LYS A 163 -30.93 4.04 -10.56
#